data_AF-A0A7X1B4X0-F1
#
_entry.id   AF-A0A7X1B4X0-F1
#
_cell.length_a   1.000
_cell.length_b   1.000
_cell.length_c   1.000
_cell.angle_alpha   90.00
_cell.angle_beta   90.00
_cell.angle_gamma   90.00
#
_symmetry.space_group_name_H-M   'P 1'
#
loop_
_entity.id
_entity.type
_entity.pdbx_description
1 polymer ?
#
loop_
_entity_poly.entity_id
_entity_poly.type
_entity_poly.pdbx_seq_one_letter_code
_entity_poly.pdbx_strand_id
1 'polypeptide(L)'
;MRAILSAIRLHLCLAVVLAMYPICMRGEDAWISLFNGESLAGWTANENSETWKVEDGAIVAYGVRSHLFYTGSVEGGQFKNFEFQAEVKASPGSNSGIYFHTEFQEEGWPAQGYECQIYDGPIFPVELGQYVERKMTGSIYAVRNTWISPSSGLDTFTYRIRVVGKTIQTFINDELICEYTESVKPWREDDKSKRLLGSGTFALQAHDPGSRVEFRSLQVRPLPNAAVLDGESLEDAELDWLASSFANDNKPLIDIGFSKDELEANTSLGMAARKLGFTLISIDESDLPSDVAVIEGRDPDAILAKLKRAKTSGKRIVFSSAGSGRIDLEKIKLWLTLTERVGFDWGEFWVPN
;
A
#
# COMPACT_ATOMS: atom_id res chain seq x y z
N MET A 1 -18.44 20.70 95.38
CA MET A 1 -17.91 21.64 94.36
C MET A 1 -16.76 20.92 93.65
N ARG A 2 -16.88 20.68 92.33
CA ARG A 2 -15.85 20.55 91.25
C ARG A 2 -14.49 19.92 91.64
N ALA A 3 -13.79 19.08 90.88
CA ALA A 3 -13.83 18.42 89.57
C ALA A 3 -12.52 17.54 89.58
N ILE A 4 -12.23 16.54 88.74
CA ILE A 4 -11.67 16.64 87.38
C ILE A 4 -11.24 15.21 86.94
N LEU A 5 -11.65 14.87 85.71
CA LEU A 5 -11.13 13.97 84.67
C LEU A 5 -9.90 13.06 84.90
N SER A 6 -9.99 11.82 84.40
CA SER A 6 -9.39 11.45 83.09
C SER A 6 -9.76 10.03 82.66
N ALA A 7 -10.52 9.91 81.56
CA ALA A 7 -10.70 8.67 80.82
C ALA A 7 -10.11 8.88 79.42
N ILE A 8 -9.03 8.16 79.12
CA ILE A 8 -8.36 8.15 77.82
C ILE A 8 -9.21 7.33 76.86
N ARG A 9 -9.81 7.96 75.84
CA ARG A 9 -10.47 7.26 74.72
C ARG A 9 -9.47 7.08 73.58
N LEU A 10 -8.94 5.87 73.46
CA LEU A 10 -8.13 5.42 72.32
C LEU A 10 -9.02 5.34 71.07
N HIS A 11 -8.85 6.26 70.13
CA HIS A 11 -9.48 6.17 68.80
C HIS A 11 -8.54 5.44 67.86
N LEU A 12 -8.93 4.22 67.48
CA LEU A 12 -8.26 3.41 66.47
C LEU A 12 -8.69 3.94 65.08
N CYS A 13 -7.86 4.78 64.45
CA CYS A 13 -8.04 5.16 63.05
C CYS A 13 -7.60 3.99 62.15
N LEU A 14 -8.57 3.26 61.60
CA LEU A 14 -8.35 2.27 60.55
C LEU A 14 -8.06 3.01 59.23
N ALA A 15 -6.79 3.11 58.85
CA ALA A 15 -6.39 3.62 57.54
C ALA A 15 -6.68 2.53 56.48
N VAL A 16 -7.75 2.71 55.70
CA VAL A 16 -8.01 1.93 54.49
C VAL A 16 -7.02 2.39 53.43
N VAL A 17 -5.97 1.60 53.18
CA VAL A 17 -5.07 1.79 52.05
C VAL A 17 -5.79 1.26 50.81
N LEU A 18 -6.46 2.16 50.08
CA LEU A 18 -6.90 1.89 48.72
C LEU A 18 -5.65 1.77 47.84
N ALA A 19 -5.28 0.53 47.49
CA ALA A 19 -4.31 0.28 46.44
C ALA A 19 -4.91 0.77 45.11
N MET A 20 -4.59 2.02 44.74
CA MET A 20 -4.83 2.53 43.40
C MET A 20 -3.88 1.80 42.46
N TYR A 21 -4.39 0.77 41.77
CA TYR A 21 -3.74 0.28 40.56
C TYR A 21 -3.69 1.45 39.58
N PRO A 22 -2.53 1.76 38.97
CA PRO A 22 -2.49 2.72 37.89
C PRO A 22 -3.30 2.12 36.74
N ILE A 23 -4.49 2.67 36.52
CA ILE A 23 -5.18 2.52 35.25
C ILE A 23 -4.25 3.22 34.26
N CYS A 24 -3.49 2.44 33.50
CA CYS A 24 -2.74 2.94 32.36
C CYS A 24 -3.80 3.39 31.35
N MET A 25 -4.21 4.65 31.44
CA MET A 25 -4.93 5.30 30.35
C MET A 25 -3.96 5.38 29.18
N ARG A 26 -3.98 4.35 28.35
CA ARG A 26 -3.31 4.36 27.05
C ARG A 26 -4.00 5.46 26.26
N GLY A 27 -3.31 6.58 26.05
CA GLY A 27 -3.86 7.68 25.25
C GLY A 27 -4.30 7.14 23.88
N GLU A 28 -5.39 7.68 23.35
CA GLU A 28 -6.00 7.29 22.06
C GLU A 28 -5.06 7.47 20.84
N ASP A 29 -3.82 7.91 21.05
CA ASP A 29 -2.81 8.21 20.03
C ASP A 29 -1.53 7.36 20.12
N ALA A 30 -1.47 6.35 20.99
CA ALA A 30 -0.27 5.53 21.17
C ALA A 30 -0.18 4.37 20.17
N TRP A 31 1.02 4.13 19.63
CA TRP A 31 1.31 2.92 18.87
C TRP A 31 1.18 1.67 19.75
N ILE A 32 0.57 0.63 19.20
CA ILE A 32 0.28 -0.66 19.83
C ILE A 32 1.02 -1.75 19.08
N SER A 33 1.91 -2.48 19.74
CA SER A 33 2.57 -3.63 19.14
C SER A 33 1.57 -4.74 18.84
N LEU A 34 1.58 -5.23 17.61
CA LEU A 34 0.84 -6.41 17.15
C LEU A 34 1.69 -7.67 17.18
N PHE A 35 3.01 -7.53 17.32
CA PHE A 35 3.95 -8.64 17.44
C PHE A 35 4.81 -8.47 18.69
N ASN A 36 5.11 -9.58 19.36
CA ASN A 36 5.88 -9.59 20.61
C ASN A 36 7.39 -9.80 20.40
N GLY A 37 7.84 -10.11 19.19
CA GLY A 37 9.25 -10.38 18.88
C GLY A 37 9.72 -11.82 19.16
N GLU A 38 8.87 -12.67 19.73
CA GLU A 38 9.28 -13.98 20.28
C GLU A 38 8.46 -15.15 19.75
N SER A 39 7.17 -14.94 19.45
CA SER A 39 6.26 -15.99 19.00
C SER A 39 5.13 -15.44 18.14
N LEU A 40 4.46 -16.30 17.39
CA LEU A 40 3.27 -15.96 16.60
C LEU A 40 2.00 -15.82 17.46
N ALA A 41 2.13 -15.52 18.75
CA ALA A 41 0.96 -15.30 19.61
C ALA A 41 0.12 -14.12 19.08
N GLY A 42 -1.17 -14.36 18.88
CA GLY A 42 -2.08 -13.38 18.25
C GLY A 42 -2.02 -13.37 16.72
N TRP A 43 -1.35 -14.34 16.10
CA TRP A 43 -1.30 -14.53 14.66
C TRP A 43 -1.64 -15.98 14.30
N THR A 44 -2.40 -16.16 13.23
CA THR A 44 -2.85 -17.48 12.76
C THR A 44 -2.59 -17.61 11.27
N ALA A 45 -1.82 -18.62 10.87
CA ALA A 45 -1.66 -18.96 9.46
C ALA A 45 -2.93 -19.64 8.96
N ASN A 46 -3.38 -19.29 7.75
CA ASN A 46 -4.51 -20.00 7.14
C ASN A 46 -4.12 -21.40 6.65
N GLU A 47 -2.99 -21.50 5.96
CA GLU A 47 -2.45 -22.72 5.34
C GLU A 47 -0.94 -22.79 5.58
N ASN A 48 -0.31 -23.94 5.32
CA ASN A 48 1.16 -24.11 5.29
C ASN A 48 1.88 -23.40 6.46
N SER A 49 1.43 -23.68 7.69
CA SER A 49 1.91 -22.96 8.90
C SER A 49 3.44 -23.00 9.09
N GLU A 50 4.11 -24.01 8.53
CA GLU A 50 5.56 -24.18 8.51
C GLU A 50 6.32 -23.10 7.70
N THR A 51 5.61 -22.37 6.83
CA THR A 51 6.11 -21.20 6.10
C THR A 51 6.45 -20.03 7.03
N TRP A 52 5.85 -19.99 8.22
CA TRP A 52 5.97 -18.89 9.17
C TRP A 52 6.89 -19.26 10.32
N LYS A 53 7.92 -18.45 10.54
CA LYS A 53 8.86 -18.60 11.65
C LYS A 53 9.07 -17.29 12.37
N VAL A 54 9.57 -17.38 13.60
CA VAL A 54 10.14 -16.22 14.30
C VAL A 54 11.64 -16.40 14.36
N GLU A 55 12.37 -15.48 13.74
CA GLU A 55 13.84 -15.47 13.67
C GLU A 55 14.32 -14.05 13.99
N ASP A 56 15.29 -13.89 14.90
CA ASP A 56 15.91 -12.61 15.23
C ASP A 56 14.92 -11.44 15.43
N GLY A 57 13.87 -11.69 16.22
CA GLY A 57 12.86 -10.68 16.54
C GLY A 57 11.93 -10.31 15.38
N ALA A 58 11.91 -11.09 14.30
CA ALA A 58 11.07 -10.88 13.12
C ALA A 58 10.11 -12.06 12.88
N ILE A 59 8.94 -11.77 12.32
CA ILE A 59 8.14 -12.77 11.62
C ILE A 59 8.76 -12.98 10.24
N VAL A 60 9.16 -14.21 9.91
CA VAL A 60 9.76 -14.58 8.63
C VAL A 60 8.72 -15.34 7.79
N ALA A 61 8.42 -14.79 6.62
CA ALA A 61 7.65 -15.43 5.56
C ALA A 61 8.63 -16.10 4.60
N TYR A 62 8.71 -17.43 4.61
CA TYR A 62 9.56 -18.18 3.68
C TYR A 62 9.09 -19.63 3.49
N GLY A 63 8.49 -19.91 2.34
CA GLY A 63 7.94 -21.24 2.05
C GLY A 63 6.81 -21.23 1.04
N VAL A 64 5.98 -22.28 1.06
CA VAL A 64 4.80 -22.39 0.20
C VAL A 64 3.82 -21.28 0.56
N ARG A 65 3.08 -20.78 -0.44
CA ARG A 65 2.09 -19.72 -0.29
C ARG A 65 1.25 -19.88 0.98
N SER A 66 1.16 -18.82 1.77
CA SER A 66 0.35 -18.76 2.99
C SER A 66 0.07 -17.30 3.36
N HIS A 67 -0.92 -17.09 4.22
CA HIS A 67 -1.22 -15.79 4.80
C HIS A 67 -1.32 -15.92 6.32
N LEU A 68 -0.61 -15.03 7.02
CA LEU A 68 -0.60 -14.96 8.48
C LEU A 68 -1.53 -13.83 8.93
N PHE A 69 -2.69 -14.17 9.45
CA PHE A 69 -3.72 -13.22 9.88
C PHE A 69 -3.50 -12.82 11.33
N TYR A 70 -3.71 -11.53 11.64
CA TYR A 70 -3.76 -11.10 13.02
C TYR A 70 -5.08 -11.55 13.65
N THR A 71 -4.98 -12.34 14.72
CA THR A 71 -6.10 -12.90 15.51
C THR A 71 -6.00 -12.51 16.99
N GLY A 72 -5.12 -11.56 17.31
CA GLY A 72 -4.94 -11.04 18.66
C GLY A 72 -6.08 -10.11 19.11
N SER A 73 -6.00 -9.65 20.35
CA SER A 73 -7.09 -8.93 21.03
C SER A 73 -7.10 -7.42 20.83
N VAL A 74 -6.10 -6.82 20.18
CA VAL A 74 -6.05 -5.36 19.96
C VAL A 74 -7.21 -4.96 19.04
N GLU A 75 -8.02 -3.99 19.47
CA GLU A 75 -9.28 -3.60 18.80
C GLU A 75 -10.23 -4.79 18.52
N GLY A 76 -10.12 -5.90 19.26
CA GLY A 76 -10.87 -7.12 18.97
C GLY A 76 -10.60 -7.73 17.59
N GLY A 77 -9.44 -7.42 16.98
CA GLY A 77 -9.08 -7.84 15.62
C GLY A 77 -9.86 -7.11 14.53
N GLN A 78 -10.49 -5.97 14.83
CA GLN A 78 -11.31 -5.21 13.90
C GLN A 78 -10.83 -3.75 13.83
N PHE A 79 -10.05 -3.44 12.80
CA PHE A 79 -9.51 -2.11 12.55
C PHE A 79 -10.29 -1.43 11.44
N LYS A 80 -10.71 -0.19 11.70
CA LYS A 80 -11.42 0.65 10.72
C LYS A 80 -10.55 1.80 10.24
N ASN A 81 -10.31 2.78 11.11
CA ASN A 81 -9.35 3.85 10.86
C ASN A 81 -8.08 3.55 11.66
N PHE A 82 -6.91 3.64 11.03
CA PHE A 82 -5.65 3.34 11.68
C PHE A 82 -4.45 3.92 10.92
N GLU A 83 -3.32 3.97 11.61
CA GLU A 83 -2.00 3.87 10.99
C GLU A 83 -1.38 2.55 11.40
N PHE A 84 -0.89 1.78 10.44
CA PHE A 84 -0.14 0.55 10.63
C PHE A 84 1.30 0.81 10.20
N GLN A 85 2.28 0.25 10.91
CA GLN A 85 3.68 0.35 10.56
C GLN A 85 4.39 -0.98 10.80
N ALA A 86 5.29 -1.34 9.90
CA ALA A 86 6.25 -2.42 10.06
C ALA A 86 7.62 -2.01 9.54
N GLU A 87 8.67 -2.57 10.12
CA GLU A 87 9.98 -2.63 9.49
C GLU A 87 10.02 -3.90 8.62
N VAL A 88 10.39 -3.74 7.35
CA VAL A 88 10.34 -4.81 6.34
C VAL A 88 11.73 -5.01 5.74
N LYS A 89 12.14 -6.27 5.61
CA LYS A 89 13.31 -6.68 4.85
C LYS A 89 12.89 -7.75 3.84
N ALA A 90 13.05 -7.45 2.55
CA ALA A 90 12.75 -8.38 1.46
C ALA A 90 14.06 -8.85 0.84
N SER A 91 14.20 -10.16 0.60
CA SER A 91 15.36 -10.68 -0.14
C SER A 91 15.19 -10.40 -1.63
N PRO A 92 16.27 -10.25 -2.42
CA PRO A 92 16.15 -10.01 -3.86
C PRO A 92 15.24 -11.01 -4.56
N GLY A 93 14.30 -10.50 -5.36
CA GLY A 93 13.29 -11.32 -6.06
C GLY A 93 12.03 -11.63 -5.25
N SER A 94 11.96 -11.24 -3.97
CA SER A 94 10.82 -11.61 -3.12
C SER A 94 9.57 -10.84 -3.49
N ASN A 95 8.44 -11.55 -3.50
CA ASN A 95 7.09 -11.04 -3.58
C ASN A 95 6.35 -11.33 -2.25
N SER A 96 5.64 -10.34 -1.75
CA SER A 96 4.87 -10.39 -0.51
C SER A 96 3.87 -9.24 -0.48
N GLY A 97 3.16 -9.08 0.62
CA GLY A 97 2.19 -8.02 0.79
C GLY A 97 1.66 -7.96 2.21
N ILE A 98 1.15 -6.77 2.55
CA ILE A 98 0.47 -6.50 3.82
C ILE A 98 -0.99 -6.22 3.49
N TYR A 99 -1.86 -7.07 4.01
CA TYR A 99 -3.30 -6.96 3.85
C TYR A 99 -3.92 -6.25 5.04
N PHE A 100 -5.01 -5.52 4.80
CA PHE A 100 -5.80 -4.89 5.84
C PHE A 100 -7.28 -4.84 5.46
N HIS A 101 -8.15 -4.57 6.44
CA HIS A 101 -9.61 -4.68 6.30
C HIS A 101 -10.03 -6.07 5.78
N THR A 102 -9.22 -7.08 6.07
CA THR A 102 -9.49 -8.45 5.69
C THR A 102 -10.14 -9.22 6.84
N GLU A 103 -10.49 -10.47 6.61
CA GLU A 103 -10.98 -11.38 7.64
C GLU A 103 -10.21 -12.69 7.56
N PHE A 104 -10.11 -13.41 8.69
CA PHE A 104 -9.53 -14.74 8.65
C PHE A 104 -10.33 -15.63 7.71
N GLN A 105 -9.62 -16.31 6.82
CA GLN A 105 -10.14 -17.35 5.94
C GLN A 105 -9.19 -18.53 5.99
N GLU A 106 -9.73 -19.74 5.93
CA GLU A 106 -8.93 -20.97 6.09
C GLU A 106 -8.07 -21.30 4.86
N GLU A 107 -8.49 -20.87 3.66
CA GLU A 107 -7.83 -21.24 2.41
C GLU A 107 -7.73 -20.08 1.43
N GLY A 108 -6.79 -20.17 0.48
CA GLY A 108 -6.69 -19.23 -0.64
C GLY A 108 -6.12 -17.85 -0.30
N TRP A 109 -6.28 -16.91 -1.22
CA TRP A 109 -5.82 -15.51 -1.07
C TRP A 109 -6.88 -14.68 -0.35
N PRO A 110 -6.50 -13.73 0.54
CA PRO A 110 -7.44 -12.84 1.21
C PRO A 110 -8.38 -12.16 0.21
N ALA A 111 -9.67 -12.50 0.29
CA ALA A 111 -10.66 -12.01 -0.66
C ALA A 111 -11.15 -10.60 -0.30
N GLN A 112 -11.17 -10.28 0.99
CA GLN A 112 -11.66 -9.00 1.52
C GLN A 112 -10.53 -8.03 1.80
N GLY A 113 -10.84 -6.74 1.66
CA GLY A 113 -9.94 -5.64 2.00
C GLY A 113 -8.91 -5.36 0.89
N TYR A 114 -7.78 -4.80 1.26
CA TYR A 114 -6.74 -4.41 0.31
C TYR A 114 -5.41 -5.05 0.63
N GLU A 115 -4.56 -5.09 -0.39
CA GLU A 115 -3.18 -5.52 -0.33
C GLU A 115 -2.26 -4.33 -0.64
N CYS A 116 -1.29 -4.13 0.22
CA CYS A 116 -0.19 -3.21 0.05
C CYS A 116 1.06 -4.01 -0.33
N GLN A 117 1.53 -3.79 -1.55
CA GLN A 117 2.50 -4.64 -2.24
C GLN A 117 3.90 -4.55 -1.64
N ILE A 118 4.61 -5.68 -1.58
CA ILE A 118 6.05 -5.76 -1.34
C ILE A 118 6.66 -6.55 -2.49
N TYR A 119 7.51 -5.92 -3.29
CA TYR A 119 8.23 -6.61 -4.36
C TYR A 119 9.63 -6.04 -4.49
N ASP A 120 10.62 -6.93 -4.38
CA ASP A 120 12.05 -6.63 -4.53
C ASP A 120 12.68 -7.38 -5.70
N GLY A 121 11.87 -7.71 -6.71
CA GLY A 121 12.35 -8.35 -7.93
C GLY A 121 12.69 -7.36 -9.04
N PRO A 122 13.37 -7.84 -10.10
CA PRO A 122 13.69 -7.01 -11.26
C PRO A 122 12.40 -6.57 -11.98
N ILE A 123 12.51 -5.43 -12.65
CA ILE A 123 11.43 -4.83 -13.47
C ILE A 123 11.24 -5.59 -14.82
N PHE A 124 12.21 -6.41 -15.22
CA PHE A 124 12.28 -7.06 -16.54
C PHE A 124 12.02 -8.57 -16.49
N PRO A 125 11.50 -9.16 -17.59
CA PRO A 125 10.90 -10.48 -17.55
C PRO A 125 11.93 -11.61 -17.39
N VAL A 126 11.52 -12.58 -16.59
CA VAL A 126 11.90 -13.99 -16.73
C VAL A 126 10.99 -14.57 -17.81
N GLU A 127 11.51 -14.68 -19.04
CA GLU A 127 10.88 -15.28 -20.24
C GLU A 127 9.52 -14.70 -20.74
N LEU A 128 9.35 -14.66 -22.08
CA LEU A 128 8.09 -14.29 -22.72
C LEU A 128 7.02 -15.36 -22.43
N GLY A 129 5.86 -14.94 -21.93
CA GLY A 129 4.70 -15.82 -21.69
C GLY A 129 4.50 -16.23 -20.22
N GLN A 130 5.37 -15.79 -19.30
CA GLN A 130 5.15 -15.93 -17.86
C GLN A 130 4.63 -14.61 -17.26
N TYR A 131 3.80 -14.74 -16.22
CA TYR A 131 3.36 -13.58 -15.43
C TYR A 131 4.58 -12.94 -14.76
N VAL A 132 4.70 -11.61 -14.88
CA VAL A 132 5.73 -10.82 -14.22
C VAL A 132 5.06 -9.79 -13.34
N GLU A 133 5.46 -9.76 -12.07
CA GLU A 133 5.02 -8.70 -11.17
C GLU A 133 5.65 -7.37 -11.59
N ARG A 134 4.81 -6.35 -11.75
CA ARG A 134 5.24 -4.98 -12.11
C ARG A 134 4.78 -3.94 -11.12
N LYS A 135 3.87 -4.29 -10.22
CA LYS A 135 3.42 -3.43 -9.14
C LYS A 135 4.50 -3.51 -8.08
N MET A 136 5.14 -2.39 -7.81
CA MET A 136 6.31 -2.33 -6.92
C MET A 136 5.89 -2.07 -5.48
N THR A 137 6.83 -2.25 -4.55
CA THR A 137 6.65 -1.95 -3.12
C THR A 137 5.99 -0.58 -2.91
N GLY A 138 4.96 -0.52 -2.06
CA GLY A 138 4.19 0.70 -1.82
C GLY A 138 2.89 0.78 -2.63
N SER A 139 2.71 -0.05 -3.66
CA SER A 139 1.46 -0.09 -4.44
C SER A 139 0.27 -0.53 -3.58
N ILE A 140 -0.90 0.08 -3.81
CA ILE A 140 -2.20 -0.47 -3.43
C ILE A 140 -2.57 -1.45 -4.55
N TYR A 141 -2.24 -2.73 -4.35
CA TYR A 141 -2.15 -3.75 -5.40
C TYR A 141 -3.43 -3.82 -6.24
N ALA A 142 -3.26 -3.68 -7.56
CA ALA A 142 -4.31 -3.70 -8.59
C ALA A 142 -5.30 -2.51 -8.55
N VAL A 143 -4.99 -1.44 -7.80
CA VAL A 143 -5.85 -0.25 -7.69
C VAL A 143 -5.07 1.02 -7.98
N ARG A 144 -3.99 1.28 -7.24
CA ARG A 144 -3.05 2.38 -7.47
C ARG A 144 -1.64 1.87 -7.26
N ASN A 145 -0.89 1.74 -8.33
CA ASN A 145 0.45 1.17 -8.28
C ASN A 145 1.51 2.25 -8.39
N THR A 146 2.70 1.92 -7.88
CA THR A 146 3.95 2.51 -8.32
C THR A 146 4.70 1.48 -9.15
N TRP A 147 5.42 1.95 -10.16
CA TRP A 147 6.10 1.13 -11.17
C TRP A 147 7.62 1.18 -11.04
N ILE A 148 8.12 2.00 -10.11
CA ILE A 148 9.50 2.01 -9.64
C ILE A 148 9.45 1.72 -8.15
N SER A 149 10.27 0.78 -7.69
CA SER A 149 10.31 0.42 -6.28
C SER A 149 11.09 1.47 -5.48
N PRO A 150 10.43 2.18 -4.53
CA PRO A 150 11.12 3.11 -3.63
C PRO A 150 12.01 2.37 -2.63
N SER A 151 11.86 1.05 -2.49
CA SER A 151 12.69 0.21 -1.63
C SER A 151 13.88 -0.42 -2.36
N SER A 152 14.06 -0.16 -3.66
CA SER A 152 15.13 -0.77 -4.45
C SER A 152 16.50 -0.47 -3.85
N GLY A 153 17.28 -1.53 -3.59
CA GLY A 153 18.61 -1.44 -3.00
C GLY A 153 18.67 -1.19 -1.50
N LEU A 154 17.53 -1.15 -0.81
CA LEU A 154 17.47 -1.08 0.65
C LEU A 154 17.54 -2.49 1.25
N ASP A 155 18.36 -2.68 2.29
CA ASP A 155 18.35 -3.93 3.06
C ASP A 155 17.06 -4.04 3.91
N THR A 156 16.65 -2.92 4.48
CA THR A 156 15.47 -2.80 5.34
C THR A 156 14.81 -1.44 5.11
N PHE A 157 13.48 -1.36 5.22
CA PHE A 157 12.72 -0.12 5.11
C PHE A 157 11.49 -0.12 6.03
N THR A 158 11.03 1.08 6.41
CA THR A 158 9.76 1.24 7.12
C THR A 158 8.61 1.28 6.12
N TYR A 159 7.65 0.38 6.28
CA TYR A 159 6.38 0.38 5.55
C TYR A 159 5.28 0.90 6.47
N ARG A 160 4.67 2.03 6.13
CA ARG A 160 3.51 2.58 6.86
C ARG A 160 2.27 2.64 5.97
N ILE A 161 1.13 2.27 6.51
CA ILE A 161 -0.18 2.27 5.85
C ILE A 161 -1.12 3.11 6.71
N ARG A 162 -1.74 4.13 6.14
CA ARG A 162 -2.74 4.97 6.82
C ARG A 162 -4.09 4.79 6.15
N VAL A 163 -5.09 4.46 6.94
CA VAL A 163 -6.48 4.34 6.47
C VAL A 163 -7.37 5.22 7.33
N VAL A 164 -8.04 6.18 6.71
CA VAL A 164 -9.00 7.06 7.36
C VAL A 164 -10.22 7.21 6.46
N GLY A 165 -11.37 6.75 6.95
CA GLY A 165 -12.61 6.77 6.18
C GLY A 165 -12.49 5.91 4.91
N LYS A 166 -12.51 6.56 3.75
CA LYS A 166 -12.38 5.91 2.44
C LYS A 166 -11.02 6.13 1.77
N THR A 167 -10.05 6.69 2.50
CA THR A 167 -8.74 7.04 1.96
C THR A 167 -7.65 6.11 2.50
N ILE A 168 -6.84 5.57 1.60
CA ILE A 168 -5.65 4.76 1.85
C ILE A 168 -4.44 5.58 1.43
N GLN A 169 -3.41 5.60 2.28
CA GLN A 169 -2.09 6.11 1.95
C GLN A 169 -1.03 5.07 2.31
N THR A 170 -0.06 4.86 1.42
CA THR A 170 1.12 4.02 1.68
C THR A 170 2.36 4.86 1.75
N PHE A 171 3.28 4.51 2.64
CA PHE A 171 4.53 5.21 2.84
C PHE A 171 5.70 4.25 2.95
N ILE A 172 6.83 4.59 2.32
CA ILE A 172 8.09 3.86 2.42
C ILE A 172 9.14 4.85 2.92
N ASN A 173 9.73 4.56 4.09
CA ASN A 173 10.64 5.50 4.78
C ASN A 173 10.07 6.92 4.90
N ASP A 174 8.80 7.00 5.31
CA ASP A 174 8.01 8.23 5.43
C ASP A 174 7.71 9.01 4.14
N GLU A 175 8.21 8.58 3.00
CA GLU A 175 7.78 9.09 1.70
C GLU A 175 6.41 8.52 1.34
N LEU A 176 5.44 9.39 1.05
CA LEU A 176 4.13 8.98 0.51
C LEU A 176 4.32 8.37 -0.88
N ILE A 177 3.83 7.15 -1.10
CA ILE A 177 3.97 6.42 -2.37
C ILE A 177 2.67 6.38 -3.15
N CYS A 178 1.58 5.91 -2.56
CA CYS A 178 0.26 5.91 -3.19
C CYS A 178 -0.78 6.56 -2.27
N GLU A 179 -1.76 7.21 -2.89
CA GLU A 179 -2.95 7.73 -2.23
C GLU A 179 -4.17 7.33 -3.06
N TYR A 180 -5.18 6.75 -2.42
CA TYR A 180 -6.42 6.37 -3.07
C TYR A 180 -7.59 6.65 -2.15
N THR A 181 -8.58 7.38 -2.64
CA THR A 181 -9.88 7.51 -1.99
C THR A 181 -10.89 6.70 -2.77
N GLU A 182 -11.42 5.65 -2.14
CA GLU A 182 -12.41 4.76 -2.71
C GLU A 182 -13.70 5.52 -3.06
N SER A 183 -14.11 5.45 -4.33
CA SER A 183 -15.35 6.05 -4.81
C SER A 183 -16.56 5.28 -4.27
N VAL A 184 -17.77 5.84 -4.42
CA VAL A 184 -19.01 5.20 -3.94
C VAL A 184 -19.29 3.87 -4.66
N LYS A 185 -18.81 3.72 -5.90
CA LYS A 185 -18.96 2.53 -6.74
C LYS A 185 -17.62 2.23 -7.43
N PRO A 186 -16.61 1.77 -6.67
CA PRO A 186 -15.29 1.55 -7.24
C PRO A 186 -15.36 0.36 -8.20
N TRP A 187 -14.67 0.46 -9.33
CA TRP A 187 -14.55 -0.67 -10.24
C TRP A 187 -13.53 -1.70 -9.71
N ARG A 188 -13.88 -2.98 -9.75
CA ARG A 188 -13.00 -4.11 -9.44
C ARG A 188 -13.26 -5.21 -10.45
N GLU A 189 -12.24 -5.99 -10.77
CA GLU A 189 -12.41 -7.24 -11.50
C GLU A 189 -13.18 -8.26 -10.65
N ASP A 190 -13.85 -9.23 -11.27
CA ASP A 190 -14.77 -10.15 -10.59
C ASP A 190 -14.09 -10.93 -9.44
N ASP A 191 -12.86 -11.40 -9.66
CA ASP A 191 -12.03 -12.11 -8.68
C ASP A 191 -11.56 -11.21 -7.52
N LYS A 192 -11.67 -9.88 -7.68
CA LYS A 192 -11.28 -8.84 -6.71
C LYS A 192 -12.47 -8.00 -6.26
N SER A 193 -13.70 -8.43 -6.53
CA SER A 193 -14.94 -7.70 -6.25
C SER A 193 -15.15 -7.34 -4.77
N LYS A 194 -14.49 -8.07 -3.86
CA LYS A 194 -14.52 -7.84 -2.40
C LYS A 194 -13.40 -6.93 -1.88
N ARG A 195 -12.56 -6.39 -2.75
CA ARG A 195 -11.49 -5.46 -2.37
C ARG A 195 -12.02 -4.05 -2.12
N LEU A 196 -12.67 -3.90 -0.96
CA LEU A 196 -13.42 -2.71 -0.54
C LEU A 196 -13.05 -2.31 0.90
N LEU A 197 -13.13 -1.01 1.17
CA LEU A 197 -12.83 -0.44 2.49
C LEU A 197 -14.02 -0.64 3.42
N GLY A 198 -13.73 -1.09 4.63
CA GLY A 198 -14.71 -1.31 5.68
C GLY A 198 -14.04 -1.33 7.04
N SER A 199 -14.03 -2.50 7.66
CA SER A 199 -13.26 -2.81 8.85
C SER A 199 -12.81 -4.25 8.79
N GLY A 200 -11.68 -4.57 9.40
CA GLY A 200 -11.20 -5.95 9.46
C GLY A 200 -9.82 -6.04 10.09
N THR A 201 -9.21 -7.20 9.98
CA THR A 201 -7.88 -7.48 10.52
C THR A 201 -6.77 -7.21 9.48
N PHE A 202 -5.53 -7.48 9.87
CA PHE A 202 -4.35 -7.49 9.02
C PHE A 202 -3.97 -8.91 8.62
N ALA A 203 -3.29 -9.08 7.48
CA ALA A 203 -2.57 -10.32 7.17
C ALA A 203 -1.23 -10.04 6.49
N LEU A 204 -0.25 -10.89 6.73
CA LEU A 204 1.04 -10.89 6.03
C LEU A 204 1.03 -12.01 4.98
N GLN A 205 1.70 -11.80 3.86
CA GLN A 205 1.75 -12.79 2.78
C GLN A 205 3.12 -13.47 2.68
N ALA A 206 3.10 -14.80 2.60
CA ALA A 206 4.15 -15.57 1.96
C ALA A 206 3.65 -15.92 0.55
N HIS A 207 4.30 -15.40 -0.49
CA HIS A 207 3.78 -15.50 -1.86
C HIS A 207 4.12 -16.84 -2.50
N ASP A 208 5.39 -17.23 -2.44
CA ASP A 208 5.94 -18.41 -3.09
C ASP A 208 7.27 -18.86 -2.44
N PRO A 209 7.76 -20.09 -2.72
CA PRO A 209 8.99 -20.62 -2.10
C PRO A 209 10.29 -19.87 -2.43
N GLY A 210 10.31 -19.04 -3.47
CA GLY A 210 11.45 -18.19 -3.83
C GLY A 210 11.51 -16.87 -3.08
N SER A 211 10.42 -16.51 -2.38
CA SER A 211 10.28 -15.24 -1.69
C SER A 211 10.57 -15.36 -0.19
N ARG A 212 11.50 -14.54 0.32
CA ARG A 212 11.80 -14.45 1.76
C ARG A 212 11.69 -13.01 2.24
N VAL A 213 10.72 -12.77 3.12
CA VAL A 213 10.45 -11.45 3.71
C VAL A 213 10.41 -11.54 5.24
N GLU A 214 11.06 -10.59 5.91
CA GLU A 214 11.05 -10.43 7.36
C GLU A 214 10.24 -9.19 7.75
N PHE A 215 9.40 -9.33 8.78
CA PHE A 215 8.61 -8.26 9.36
C PHE A 215 8.98 -8.07 10.84
N ARG A 216 9.51 -6.89 11.18
CA ARG A 216 9.79 -6.46 12.56
C ARG A 216 8.91 -5.30 12.95
N SER A 217 8.80 -5.07 14.26
CA SER A 217 8.16 -3.86 14.82
C SER A 217 6.74 -3.61 14.28
N LEU A 218 5.93 -4.67 14.10
CA LEU A 218 4.56 -4.55 13.63
C LEU A 218 3.72 -3.82 14.68
N GLN A 219 3.25 -2.63 14.34
CA GLN A 219 2.53 -1.75 15.24
C GLN A 219 1.34 -1.12 14.54
N VAL A 220 0.32 -0.79 15.33
CA VAL A 220 -0.86 -0.06 14.88
C VAL A 220 -1.19 1.07 15.84
N ARG A 221 -1.59 2.20 15.31
CA ARG A 221 -2.24 3.29 16.02
C ARG A 221 -3.68 3.37 15.50
N PRO A 222 -4.66 2.82 16.23
CA PRO A 222 -6.07 3.02 15.91
C PRO A 222 -6.38 4.52 15.90
N LEU A 223 -7.23 4.96 14.96
CA LEU A 223 -7.64 6.35 14.85
C LEU A 223 -9.14 6.47 15.16
N PRO A 224 -9.59 7.59 15.73
CA PRO A 224 -11.00 7.80 16.02
C PRO A 224 -11.89 7.64 14.78
N ASN A 225 -13.15 7.24 14.97
CA ASN A 225 -14.15 7.22 13.89
C ASN A 225 -14.37 8.61 13.25
N ALA A 226 -14.15 9.67 14.03
CA ALA A 226 -14.25 11.06 13.59
C ALA A 226 -12.94 11.60 12.97
N ALA A 227 -11.89 10.78 12.83
CA ALA A 227 -10.67 11.19 12.15
C ALA A 227 -10.99 11.62 10.71
N VAL A 228 -10.39 12.73 10.29
CA VAL A 228 -10.56 13.31 8.96
C VAL A 228 -9.22 13.24 8.24
N LEU A 229 -9.28 12.83 6.98
CA LEU A 229 -8.21 12.94 6.02
C LEU A 229 -8.82 13.54 4.77
N ASP A 230 -8.23 14.62 4.26
CA ASP A 230 -8.71 15.38 3.09
C ASP A 230 -8.42 14.64 1.77
N GLY A 231 -8.77 13.36 1.72
CA GLY A 231 -8.71 12.55 0.51
C GLY A 231 -10.02 12.67 -0.27
N GLU A 232 -9.90 12.91 -1.58
CA GLU A 232 -11.02 13.03 -2.50
C GLU A 232 -10.91 11.94 -3.55
N SER A 233 -12.00 11.20 -3.76
CA SER A 233 -12.10 10.26 -4.87
C SER A 233 -12.06 11.00 -6.20
N LEU A 234 -11.60 10.34 -7.26
CA LEU A 234 -11.72 10.89 -8.60
C LEU A 234 -13.20 11.10 -8.96
N GLU A 235 -13.54 12.31 -9.40
CA GLU A 235 -14.92 12.66 -9.79
C GLU A 235 -15.33 11.95 -11.09
N ASP A 236 -14.39 11.81 -12.02
CA ASP A 236 -14.60 11.12 -13.29
C ASP A 236 -14.49 9.60 -13.12
N ALA A 237 -15.65 8.93 -13.12
CA ALA A 237 -15.76 7.49 -12.94
C ALA A 237 -15.09 6.68 -14.09
N GLU A 238 -15.02 7.23 -15.30
CA GLU A 238 -14.33 6.56 -16.42
C GLU A 238 -12.82 6.65 -16.24
N LEU A 239 -12.30 7.79 -15.78
CA LEU A 239 -10.89 7.91 -15.44
C LEU A 239 -10.50 7.04 -14.24
N ASP A 240 -11.34 6.95 -13.21
CA ASP A 240 -11.14 6.04 -12.07
C ASP A 240 -11.10 4.57 -12.53
N TRP A 241 -12.00 4.19 -13.44
CA TRP A 241 -12.01 2.87 -14.08
C TRP A 241 -10.72 2.64 -14.88
N LEU A 242 -10.32 3.54 -15.78
CA LEU A 242 -9.12 3.41 -16.60
C LEU A 242 -7.85 3.28 -15.74
N ALA A 243 -7.70 4.11 -14.72
CA ALA A 243 -6.56 4.04 -13.82
C ALA A 243 -6.52 2.69 -13.07
N SER A 244 -7.68 2.23 -12.57
CA SER A 244 -7.79 0.97 -11.84
C SER A 244 -7.61 -0.26 -12.74
N SER A 245 -8.11 -0.23 -13.97
CA SER A 245 -7.96 -1.34 -14.93
C SER A 245 -6.52 -1.47 -15.40
N PHE A 246 -5.84 -0.36 -15.70
CA PHE A 246 -4.41 -0.39 -16.01
C PHE A 246 -3.58 -0.92 -14.84
N ALA A 247 -3.91 -0.47 -13.61
CA ALA A 247 -3.27 -0.98 -12.40
C ALA A 247 -3.51 -2.48 -12.20
N ASN A 248 -4.72 -2.97 -12.47
CA ASN A 248 -5.06 -4.40 -12.39
C ASN A 248 -4.29 -5.23 -13.43
N ASP A 249 -4.27 -4.76 -14.67
CA ASP A 249 -3.70 -5.47 -15.83
C ASP A 249 -2.17 -5.40 -15.91
N ASN A 250 -1.50 -4.90 -14.87
CA ASN A 250 -0.04 -4.70 -14.86
C ASN A 250 0.47 -3.74 -15.96
N LYS A 251 -0.38 -2.86 -16.49
CA LYS A 251 -0.03 -1.85 -17.50
C LYS A 251 0.56 -0.60 -16.81
N PRO A 252 1.88 -0.35 -16.92
CA PRO A 252 2.53 0.76 -16.24
C PRO A 252 1.99 2.12 -16.63
N LEU A 253 1.69 2.93 -15.61
CA LEU A 253 1.36 4.35 -15.75
C LEU A 253 2.58 5.16 -15.37
N ILE A 254 3.40 5.48 -16.38
CA ILE A 254 4.63 6.23 -16.22
C ILE A 254 4.53 7.52 -17.03
N ASP A 255 4.86 8.64 -16.39
CA ASP A 255 4.90 9.95 -17.03
C ASP A 255 6.30 10.55 -16.86
N ILE A 256 6.92 10.92 -17.98
CA ILE A 256 8.29 11.43 -18.06
C ILE A 256 8.31 12.95 -18.33
N GLY A 257 9.52 13.52 -18.36
CA GLY A 257 9.73 14.90 -18.78
C GLY A 257 9.55 15.93 -17.66
N PHE A 258 9.65 15.52 -16.40
CA PHE A 258 9.66 16.40 -15.25
C PHE A 258 11.09 16.61 -14.72
N SER A 259 11.40 17.81 -14.25
CA SER A 259 12.64 18.07 -13.52
C SER A 259 12.60 17.42 -12.13
N LYS A 260 13.77 17.09 -11.55
CA LYS A 260 13.84 16.54 -10.19
C LYS A 260 13.14 17.42 -9.15
N ASP A 261 13.20 18.75 -9.32
CA ASP A 261 12.56 19.71 -8.44
C ASP A 261 11.02 19.66 -8.52
N GLU A 262 10.46 19.32 -9.69
CA GLU A 262 9.01 19.13 -9.87
C GLU A 262 8.52 17.81 -9.24
N LEU A 263 9.40 16.83 -9.09
CA LEU A 263 9.08 15.49 -8.60
C LEU A 263 9.02 15.38 -7.08
N GLU A 264 9.32 16.45 -6.34
CA GLU A 264 9.22 16.43 -4.89
C GLU A 264 7.82 15.98 -4.44
N ALA A 265 7.78 15.03 -3.49
CA ALA A 265 6.58 14.31 -3.12
C ALA A 265 5.41 15.22 -2.69
N ASN A 266 5.71 16.39 -2.14
CA ASN A 266 4.73 17.34 -1.60
C ASN A 266 4.26 18.39 -2.62
N THR A 267 4.67 18.30 -3.89
CA THR A 267 4.13 19.16 -4.94
C THR A 267 2.72 18.71 -5.33
N SER A 268 1.91 19.65 -5.83
CA SER A 268 0.57 19.34 -6.38
C SER A 268 0.62 18.31 -7.51
N LEU A 269 1.71 18.33 -8.28
CA LEU A 269 2.03 17.36 -9.32
C LEU A 269 2.23 15.95 -8.73
N GLY A 270 3.09 15.82 -7.72
CA GLY A 270 3.31 14.55 -7.03
C GLY A 270 2.03 14.01 -6.37
N MET A 271 1.21 14.87 -5.77
CA MET A 271 -0.07 14.45 -5.19
C MET A 271 -1.04 13.92 -6.26
N ALA A 272 -1.18 14.64 -7.37
CA ALA A 272 -2.09 14.24 -8.45
C ALA A 272 -1.66 12.93 -9.14
N ALA A 273 -0.36 12.72 -9.35
CA ALA A 273 0.15 11.48 -9.93
C ALA A 273 -0.18 10.26 -9.06
N ARG A 274 0.01 10.37 -7.74
CA ARG A 274 -0.28 9.28 -6.79
C ARG A 274 -1.76 8.90 -6.75
N LYS A 275 -2.65 9.89 -6.84
CA LYS A 275 -4.11 9.66 -6.94
C LYS A 275 -4.52 8.85 -8.17
N LEU A 276 -3.70 8.86 -9.22
CA LEU A 276 -3.91 8.10 -10.45
C LEU A 276 -3.04 6.83 -10.55
N GLY A 277 -2.06 6.65 -9.66
CA GLY A 277 -1.09 5.55 -9.74
C GLY A 277 -0.04 5.77 -10.84
N PHE A 278 0.24 7.03 -11.16
CA PHE A 278 1.33 7.40 -12.06
C PHE A 278 2.65 7.49 -11.30
N THR A 279 3.69 6.86 -11.85
CA THR A 279 5.07 7.07 -11.43
C THR A 279 5.69 8.13 -12.32
N LEU A 280 6.09 9.24 -11.71
CA LEU A 280 6.74 10.34 -12.42
C LEU A 280 8.26 10.12 -12.46
N ILE A 281 8.87 10.33 -13.63
CA ILE A 281 10.31 10.11 -13.82
C ILE A 281 10.97 11.33 -14.44
N SER A 282 12.14 11.68 -13.90
CA SER A 282 13.01 12.68 -14.49
C SER A 282 13.97 11.99 -15.46
N ILE A 283 13.57 11.96 -16.73
CA ILE A 283 14.37 11.46 -17.86
C ILE A 283 14.10 12.34 -19.08
N ASP A 284 15.15 12.64 -19.84
CA ASP A 284 15.02 13.34 -21.12
C ASP A 284 14.56 12.36 -22.20
N GLU A 285 13.68 12.78 -23.10
CA GLU A 285 13.21 11.91 -24.18
C GLU A 285 14.35 11.42 -25.09
N SER A 286 15.44 12.17 -25.18
CA SER A 286 16.64 11.78 -25.94
C SER A 286 17.43 10.62 -25.30
N ASP A 287 17.22 10.35 -24.01
CA ASP A 287 17.83 9.23 -23.28
C ASP A 287 16.99 7.95 -23.38
N LEU A 288 15.79 8.02 -23.98
CA LEU A 288 14.96 6.83 -24.16
C LEU A 288 15.55 5.89 -25.21
N PRO A 289 15.42 4.56 -24.99
CA PRO A 289 15.76 3.59 -26.02
C PRO A 289 15.01 3.83 -27.33
N SER A 290 15.65 3.56 -28.47
CA SER A 290 15.07 3.83 -29.80
C SER A 290 13.77 3.06 -30.11
N ASP A 291 13.53 1.97 -29.37
CA ASP A 291 12.33 1.14 -29.44
C ASP A 291 11.17 1.68 -28.58
N VAL A 292 11.33 2.86 -27.97
CA VAL A 292 10.27 3.53 -27.19
C VAL A 292 9.58 4.61 -28.04
N ALA A 293 8.26 4.72 -27.90
CA ALA A 293 7.44 5.77 -28.45
C ALA A 293 6.77 6.55 -27.32
N VAL A 294 7.06 7.85 -27.25
CA VAL A 294 6.44 8.76 -26.27
C VAL A 294 5.02 9.10 -26.69
N ILE A 295 4.05 9.03 -25.80
CA ILE A 295 2.65 9.39 -26.03
C ILE A 295 2.36 10.70 -25.30
N GLU A 296 1.96 11.71 -26.06
CA GLU A 296 1.87 13.10 -25.60
C GLU A 296 0.82 13.88 -26.41
N GLY A 297 0.57 15.13 -26.02
CA GLY A 297 -0.33 16.04 -26.75
C GLY A 297 -1.82 15.82 -26.43
N ARG A 298 -2.70 16.45 -27.23
CA ARG A 298 -4.16 16.49 -27.00
C ARG A 298 -5.01 16.19 -28.23
N ASP A 299 -4.40 16.02 -29.40
CA ASP A 299 -5.11 15.70 -30.64
C ASP A 299 -5.40 14.19 -30.68
N PRO A 300 -6.68 13.75 -30.59
CA PRO A 300 -7.02 12.33 -30.55
C PRO A 300 -6.57 11.55 -31.79
N ASP A 301 -6.61 12.16 -32.97
CA ASP A 301 -6.25 11.50 -34.23
C ASP A 301 -4.73 11.33 -34.33
N ALA A 302 -3.97 12.35 -33.91
CA ALA A 302 -2.51 12.29 -33.86
C ALA A 302 -2.03 11.22 -32.87
N ILE A 303 -2.64 11.17 -31.67
CA ILE A 303 -2.31 10.20 -30.63
C ILE A 303 -2.66 8.78 -31.10
N LEU A 304 -3.87 8.57 -31.63
CA LEU A 304 -4.31 7.26 -32.13
C LEU A 304 -3.40 6.76 -33.26
N ALA A 305 -2.98 7.65 -34.16
CA ALA A 305 -2.04 7.31 -35.22
C ALA A 305 -0.64 6.95 -34.66
N LYS A 306 -0.17 7.64 -33.62
CA LYS A 306 1.11 7.33 -32.93
C LYS A 306 1.05 5.96 -32.26
N LEU A 307 -0.01 5.68 -31.51
CA LEU A 307 -0.27 4.40 -30.85
C LEU A 307 -0.33 3.23 -31.84
N LYS A 308 -1.10 3.35 -32.92
CA LYS A 308 -1.18 2.31 -33.96
C LYS A 308 0.16 2.02 -34.63
N ARG A 309 0.96 3.07 -34.89
CA ARG A 309 2.32 2.91 -35.42
C ARG A 309 3.23 2.19 -34.42
N ALA A 310 3.19 2.57 -33.15
CA ALA A 310 3.98 1.92 -32.11
C ALA A 310 3.65 0.43 -32.01
N LYS A 311 2.35 0.09 -31.92
CA LYS A 311 1.85 -1.30 -31.89
C LYS A 311 2.32 -2.11 -33.11
N THR A 312 2.16 -1.57 -34.31
CA THR A 312 2.54 -2.28 -35.56
C THR A 312 4.04 -2.46 -35.70
N SER A 313 4.84 -1.54 -35.15
CA SER A 313 6.31 -1.59 -35.21
C SER A 313 6.96 -2.31 -34.02
N GLY A 314 6.17 -2.86 -33.09
CA GLY A 314 6.67 -3.52 -31.89
C GLY A 314 7.38 -2.58 -30.93
N LYS A 315 7.09 -1.27 -30.98
CA LYS A 315 7.65 -0.30 -30.04
C LYS A 315 6.91 -0.34 -28.71
N ARG A 316 7.68 -0.18 -27.64
CA ARG A 316 7.14 0.07 -26.31
C ARG A 316 6.64 1.51 -26.19
N ILE A 317 5.66 1.77 -25.34
CA ILE A 317 5.11 3.12 -25.12
C ILE A 317 5.40 3.65 -23.71
N VAL A 318 5.45 4.97 -23.58
CA VAL A 318 5.50 5.72 -22.31
C VAL A 318 4.74 7.03 -22.47
N PHE A 319 4.15 7.59 -21.40
CA PHE A 319 3.47 8.89 -21.46
C PHE A 319 4.44 10.03 -21.15
N SER A 320 4.21 11.21 -21.74
CA SER A 320 4.94 12.43 -21.42
C SER A 320 3.97 13.60 -21.33
N SER A 321 3.93 14.22 -20.15
CA SER A 321 3.22 15.48 -19.92
C SER A 321 4.00 16.69 -20.40
N ALA A 322 5.18 16.50 -20.99
CA ALA A 322 6.05 17.54 -21.52
C ALA A 322 6.39 18.62 -20.48
N GLY A 323 6.63 18.22 -19.22
CA GLY A 323 7.06 19.12 -18.15
C GLY A 323 6.07 20.25 -17.85
N SER A 324 4.76 20.00 -17.99
CA SER A 324 3.75 21.04 -17.81
C SER A 324 3.58 21.56 -16.37
N GLY A 325 4.34 21.03 -15.39
CA GLY A 325 4.23 21.35 -13.96
C GLY A 325 2.88 20.96 -13.31
N ARG A 326 1.98 20.34 -14.07
CA ARG A 326 0.64 19.92 -13.63
C ARG A 326 0.20 18.66 -14.35
N ILE A 327 -0.57 17.85 -13.65
CA ILE A 327 -1.35 16.76 -14.23
C ILE A 327 -2.63 17.33 -14.86
N ASP A 328 -2.91 16.93 -16.10
CA ASP A 328 -4.16 17.25 -16.80
C ASP A 328 -4.99 15.97 -16.94
N LEU A 329 -6.09 15.90 -16.19
CA LEU A 329 -6.92 14.70 -16.09
C LEU A 329 -7.60 14.34 -17.40
N GLU A 330 -8.08 15.33 -18.16
CA GLU A 330 -8.70 15.12 -19.49
C GLU A 330 -7.70 14.55 -20.49
N LYS A 331 -6.47 15.07 -20.46
CA LYS A 331 -5.37 14.59 -21.28
C LYS A 331 -4.99 13.14 -20.93
N ILE A 332 -4.87 12.83 -19.64
CA ILE A 332 -4.59 11.46 -19.19
C ILE A 332 -5.73 10.52 -19.60
N LYS A 333 -6.98 10.91 -19.35
CA LYS A 333 -8.15 10.12 -19.76
C LYS A 333 -8.10 9.80 -21.25
N LEU A 334 -7.86 10.80 -22.10
CA LEU A 334 -7.71 10.61 -23.55
C LEU A 334 -6.60 9.59 -23.88
N TRP A 335 -5.43 9.69 -23.26
CA TRP A 335 -4.33 8.76 -23.50
C TRP A 335 -4.68 7.33 -23.11
N LEU A 336 -5.27 7.13 -21.93
CA LEU A 336 -5.64 5.80 -21.44
C LEU A 336 -6.76 5.18 -22.30
N THR A 337 -7.80 5.95 -22.63
CA THR A 337 -8.88 5.50 -23.52
C THR A 337 -8.35 5.06 -24.89
N LEU A 338 -7.47 5.85 -25.51
CA LEU A 338 -6.92 5.50 -26.81
C LEU A 338 -5.94 4.32 -26.74
N THR A 339 -5.17 4.21 -25.66
CA THR A 339 -4.24 3.09 -25.42
C THR A 339 -5.02 1.78 -25.26
N GLU A 340 -6.08 1.79 -24.46
CA GLU A 340 -6.99 0.65 -24.28
C GLU A 340 -7.66 0.27 -25.60
N ARG A 341 -8.11 1.26 -26.38
CA ARG A 341 -8.71 1.03 -27.71
C ARG A 341 -7.77 0.35 -28.70
N VAL A 342 -6.46 0.61 -28.64
CA VAL A 342 -5.47 -0.05 -29.49
C VAL A 342 -5.10 -1.45 -28.96
N GLY A 343 -5.34 -1.72 -27.68
CA GLY A 343 -5.12 -3.03 -27.06
C GLY A 343 -3.65 -3.30 -26.76
N PHE A 344 -2.98 -2.37 -26.08
CA PHE A 344 -1.63 -2.60 -25.55
C PHE A 344 -1.68 -3.56 -24.36
N ASP A 345 -0.76 -4.53 -24.32
CA ASP A 345 -0.53 -5.45 -23.21
C ASP A 345 0.64 -4.94 -22.34
N TRP A 346 0.77 -5.46 -21.12
CA TRP A 346 1.75 -4.99 -20.13
C TRP A 346 3.19 -4.97 -20.65
N GLY A 347 3.57 -5.94 -21.50
CA GLY A 347 4.91 -6.06 -22.08
C GLY A 347 5.25 -4.98 -23.10
N GLU A 348 4.26 -4.23 -23.57
CA GLU A 348 4.42 -3.17 -24.58
C GLU A 348 4.54 -1.78 -23.97
N PHE A 349 4.64 -1.69 -22.65
CA PHE A 349 4.98 -0.45 -21.96
C PHE A 349 6.45 -0.44 -21.57
N TRP A 350 7.07 0.72 -21.74
CA TRP A 350 8.42 0.96 -21.26
C TRP A 350 8.39 1.30 -19.76
N VAL A 351 9.33 0.71 -19.03
CA VAL A 351 9.64 1.02 -17.63
C VAL A 351 11.16 1.18 -17.59
N PRO A 352 11.71 2.14 -16.82
CA PRO A 352 13.16 2.28 -16.68
C PRO A 352 13.79 1.03 -16.05
N ASN A 353 15.11 0.90 -16.27
CA ASN A 353 15.94 -0.15 -15.68
C ASN A 353 16.20 0.06 -14.19
#